data_AF-A0A353PDX9-F1
#
_entry.id   AF-A0A353PDX9-F1
#
_cell.length_a   1.000
_cell.length_b   1.000
_cell.length_c   1.000
_cell.angle_alpha   90.00
_cell.angle_beta   90.00
_cell.angle_gamma   90.00
#
_symmetry.space_group_name_H-M   'P 1'
#
loop_
_entity.id
_entity.type
_entity.pdbx_description
1 polymer ?
#
loop_
_entity_poly.entity_id
_entity_poly.type
_entity_poly.pdbx_seq_one_letter_code
_entity_poly.pdbx_strand_id
1 'polypeptide(L)'
;QKIAVIENEFGEENIDNDILVADVKEQIIQMSNGCICCTLREDLLKEVAVLAKEGCFDYLVIESTGISEPLPVAETFTFRDEQGVSLSDVARLDTLVTVVDAVNFAGDLDQADSLQSRGESLGEEDQRTVADLLIDQVEFADVIIVNKIDLISQAERERLTHALRQVNRDAEIVPACFGQVSLDRIIGTGRFSFEKAAKAPGWLREMRGEHTPETEAYGITSFVYRARRPFHPLRFHQALQQDWEGNLLRSKGYFWLASRHDIAGTWSQAGGIVRHGPAGYWWSAVPRADWPQDESVIANIQSEFSGDYGDRRQEIVFIGQYLNPGAIARSLDACLLDDEEYAQGPAAWQAYPDPLPNWVET
;
A
#
# COMPACT_ATOMS: atom_id res chain seq x y z
N GLN A 1 -29.99 -16.70 -4.40
CA GLN A 1 -29.68 -15.25 -4.30
C GLN A 1 -29.52 -14.75 -5.71
N LYS A 2 -30.00 -13.54 -6.00
CA LYS A 2 -29.75 -12.86 -7.27
C LYS A 2 -28.46 -12.06 -7.13
N ILE A 3 -27.52 -12.25 -8.04
CA ILE A 3 -26.20 -11.62 -7.99
C ILE A 3 -26.09 -10.69 -9.21
N ALA A 4 -25.63 -9.47 -8.98
CA ALA A 4 -25.17 -8.57 -10.02
C ALA A 4 -23.64 -8.55 -10.04
N VAL A 5 -23.05 -8.35 -11.21
CA VAL A 5 -21.60 -8.30 -11.40
C VAL A 5 -21.23 -7.01 -12.12
N ILE A 6 -20.26 -6.28 -11.57
CA ILE A 6 -19.59 -5.16 -12.24
C ILE A 6 -18.20 -5.63 -12.61
N GLU A 7 -17.88 -5.58 -13.90
CA GLU A 7 -16.56 -5.87 -14.44
C GLU A 7 -15.87 -4.57 -14.86
N ASN A 8 -14.63 -4.42 -14.45
CA ASN A 8 -13.80 -3.26 -14.81
C ASN A 8 -12.51 -3.77 -15.47
N GLU A 9 -12.47 -3.80 -16.79
CA GLU A 9 -11.30 -4.21 -17.60
C GLU A 9 -10.46 -3.00 -18.08
N PHE A 10 -9.17 -3.23 -18.29
CA PHE A 10 -8.25 -2.31 -18.97
C PHE A 10 -7.62 -3.03 -20.19
N GLY A 11 -8.02 -2.68 -21.42
CA GLY A 11 -7.47 -3.27 -22.66
C GLY A 11 -8.39 -3.15 -23.89
N GLU A 12 -7.85 -3.22 -25.12
CA GLU A 12 -8.61 -3.12 -26.38
C GLU A 12 -9.28 -4.43 -26.85
N GLU A 13 -9.01 -5.58 -26.21
CA GLU A 13 -9.55 -6.89 -26.62
C GLU A 13 -10.44 -7.52 -25.53
N ASN A 14 -11.76 -7.53 -25.76
CA ASN A 14 -12.79 -8.17 -24.92
C ASN A 14 -12.81 -9.69 -25.19
N ILE A 15 -12.25 -10.51 -24.30
CA ILE A 15 -12.35 -11.99 -24.42
C ILE A 15 -13.22 -12.59 -23.29
N ASP A 16 -13.25 -11.97 -22.10
CA ASP A 16 -13.93 -12.56 -20.93
C ASP A 16 -15.47 -12.50 -21.02
N ASN A 17 -16.03 -11.47 -21.68
CA ASN A 17 -17.47 -11.33 -21.91
C ASN A 17 -18.09 -12.44 -22.77
N ASP A 18 -17.38 -12.95 -23.79
CA ASP A 18 -17.91 -14.00 -24.68
C ASP A 18 -18.03 -15.36 -23.96
N ILE A 19 -17.32 -15.55 -22.84
CA ILE A 19 -17.30 -16.79 -22.06
C ILE A 19 -18.38 -16.78 -20.96
N LEU A 20 -18.71 -15.63 -20.37
CA LEU A 20 -19.63 -15.52 -19.23
C LEU A 20 -21.11 -15.48 -19.61
N VAL A 21 -21.44 -15.01 -20.82
CA VAL A 21 -22.83 -14.84 -21.30
C VAL A 21 -23.52 -16.19 -21.63
N ALA A 22 -22.78 -17.31 -21.63
CA ALA A 22 -23.31 -18.58 -22.12
C ALA A 22 -24.25 -19.33 -21.17
N ASP A 23 -24.24 -19.09 -19.85
CA ASP A 23 -24.96 -20.00 -18.91
C ASP A 23 -25.60 -19.39 -17.65
N VAL A 24 -25.59 -18.07 -17.43
CA VAL A 24 -26.11 -17.48 -16.17
C VAL A 24 -27.09 -16.32 -16.42
N LYS A 25 -28.22 -16.32 -15.70
CA LYS A 25 -29.21 -15.21 -15.66
C LYS A 25 -28.67 -14.06 -14.79
N GLU A 26 -27.52 -13.52 -15.14
CA GLU A 26 -26.89 -12.42 -14.39
C GLU A 26 -26.97 -11.11 -15.18
N GLN A 27 -27.14 -10.01 -14.46
CA GLN A 27 -27.13 -8.66 -15.03
C GLN A 27 -25.71 -8.12 -14.90
N ILE A 28 -24.98 -8.11 -16.01
CA ILE A 28 -23.60 -7.62 -16.12
C ILE A 28 -23.66 -6.17 -16.59
N ILE A 29 -22.98 -5.27 -15.87
CA ILE A 29 -22.90 -3.85 -16.21
C ILE A 29 -21.44 -3.50 -16.44
N GLN A 30 -21.14 -3.11 -17.68
CA GLN A 30 -19.79 -2.76 -18.13
C GLN A 30 -19.52 -1.27 -17.95
N MET A 31 -18.32 -0.93 -17.46
CA MET A 31 -17.84 0.45 -17.41
C MET A 31 -16.77 0.68 -18.49
N SER A 32 -16.90 1.77 -19.25
CA SER A 32 -16.06 2.06 -20.44
C SER A 32 -15.31 3.39 -20.34
N ASN A 33 -14.76 3.76 -19.18
CA ASN A 33 -13.99 5.00 -19.03
C ASN A 33 -12.66 4.75 -18.31
N GLY A 34 -11.57 4.78 -19.08
CA GLY A 34 -10.19 4.74 -18.59
C GLY A 34 -9.77 6.00 -17.82
N CYS A 35 -8.67 5.84 -17.06
CA CYS A 35 -8.04 6.73 -16.07
C CYS A 35 -8.57 6.55 -14.63
N ILE A 36 -7.73 5.93 -13.78
CA ILE A 36 -8.10 5.36 -12.47
C ILE A 36 -7.13 5.86 -11.39
N CYS A 37 -7.50 6.93 -10.69
CA CYS A 37 -7.17 7.10 -9.27
C CYS A 37 -8.18 8.02 -8.56
N CYS A 38 -8.76 9.00 -9.28
CA CYS A 38 -9.78 9.91 -8.75
C CYS A 38 -11.19 9.72 -9.36
N THR A 39 -11.30 9.46 -10.67
CA THR A 39 -12.57 9.33 -11.40
C THR A 39 -13.32 8.02 -11.10
N LEU A 40 -12.59 6.92 -10.87
CA LEU A 40 -13.22 5.62 -10.71
C LEU A 40 -13.97 5.44 -9.38
N ARG A 41 -13.55 6.16 -8.33
CA ARG A 41 -14.24 6.14 -7.03
C ARG A 41 -15.64 6.73 -7.17
N GLU A 42 -15.76 7.91 -7.78
CA GLU A 42 -17.04 8.59 -7.97
C GLU A 42 -17.99 7.85 -8.93
N ASP A 43 -17.45 7.21 -9.97
CA ASP A 43 -18.27 6.50 -10.93
C ASP A 43 -18.75 5.14 -10.37
N LEU A 44 -17.89 4.42 -9.66
CA LEU A 44 -18.29 3.23 -8.89
C LEU A 44 -19.36 3.58 -7.84
N LEU A 45 -19.17 4.70 -7.12
CA LEU A 45 -20.13 5.23 -6.14
C LEU A 45 -21.53 5.43 -6.75
N LYS A 46 -21.59 6.08 -7.92
CA LYS A 46 -22.85 6.36 -8.61
C LYS A 46 -23.53 5.09 -9.09
N GLU A 47 -22.79 4.18 -9.73
CA GLU A 47 -23.33 2.94 -10.28
C GLU A 47 -23.86 2.02 -9.18
N VAL A 48 -23.09 1.80 -8.11
CA VAL A 48 -23.54 1.00 -6.96
C VAL A 48 -24.80 1.61 -6.34
N ALA A 49 -24.88 2.94 -6.23
CA ALA A 49 -26.05 3.62 -5.69
C ALA A 49 -27.29 3.55 -6.60
N VAL A 50 -27.11 3.56 -7.92
CA VAL A 50 -28.21 3.36 -8.89
C VAL A 50 -28.70 1.92 -8.79
N LEU A 51 -27.79 0.96 -8.83
CA LEU A 51 -28.11 -0.47 -8.80
C LEU A 51 -28.76 -0.90 -7.50
N ALA A 52 -28.26 -0.41 -6.36
CA ALA A 52 -28.88 -0.67 -5.07
C ALA A 52 -30.32 -0.16 -4.98
N LYS A 53 -30.67 0.94 -5.68
CA LYS A 53 -32.04 1.49 -5.71
C LYS A 53 -33.00 0.67 -6.57
N GLU A 54 -32.51 -0.08 -7.55
CA GLU A 54 -33.37 -0.93 -8.40
C GLU A 54 -33.94 -2.13 -7.62
N GLY A 55 -33.27 -2.57 -6.55
CA GLY A 55 -33.73 -3.67 -5.68
C GLY A 55 -33.89 -5.01 -6.41
N CYS A 56 -33.21 -5.19 -7.54
CA CYS A 56 -33.35 -6.34 -8.43
C CYS A 56 -32.43 -7.52 -8.06
N PHE A 57 -31.37 -7.28 -7.29
CA PHE A 57 -30.41 -8.28 -6.81
C PHE A 57 -30.20 -8.24 -5.28
N ASP A 58 -29.72 -9.34 -4.71
CA ASP A 58 -29.43 -9.49 -3.28
C ASP A 58 -27.94 -9.24 -2.95
N TYR A 59 -27.06 -9.36 -3.95
CA TYR A 59 -25.61 -9.24 -3.78
C TYR A 59 -24.95 -8.65 -5.02
N LEU A 60 -23.89 -7.87 -4.84
CA LEU A 60 -23.10 -7.27 -5.90
C LEU A 60 -21.66 -7.77 -5.79
N VAL A 61 -21.14 -8.34 -6.88
CA VAL A 61 -19.72 -8.68 -7.02
C VAL A 61 -19.08 -7.59 -7.87
N ILE A 62 -17.97 -7.04 -7.37
CA ILE A 62 -17.19 -6.03 -8.08
C ILE A 62 -15.85 -6.67 -8.40
N GLU A 63 -15.59 -6.88 -9.68
CA GLU A 63 -14.25 -7.17 -10.15
C GLU A 63 -13.50 -5.85 -10.33
N SER A 64 -12.49 -5.64 -9.49
CA SER A 64 -11.56 -4.54 -9.69
C SER A 64 -10.53 -4.93 -10.74
N THR A 65 -10.06 -3.96 -11.54
CA THR A 65 -8.91 -4.19 -12.44
C THR A 65 -7.76 -4.87 -11.68
N GLY A 66 -7.00 -5.76 -12.34
CA GLY A 66 -5.90 -6.50 -11.71
C GLY A 66 -4.82 -5.65 -11.02
N ILE A 67 -4.84 -4.33 -11.28
CA ILE A 67 -3.91 -3.31 -10.81
C ILE A 67 -4.50 -2.40 -9.70
N SER A 68 -5.76 -2.64 -9.34
CA SER A 68 -6.45 -1.94 -8.27
C SER A 68 -6.11 -2.52 -6.90
N GLU A 69 -6.00 -1.62 -5.93
CA GLU A 69 -5.80 -1.95 -4.53
C GLU A 69 -7.17 -2.18 -3.84
N PRO A 70 -7.32 -3.19 -2.97
CA PRO A 70 -8.58 -3.42 -2.25
C PRO A 70 -8.95 -2.30 -1.29
N LEU A 71 -7.95 -1.57 -0.77
CA LEU A 71 -8.14 -0.54 0.26
C LEU A 71 -8.88 0.70 -0.24
N PRO A 72 -8.46 1.35 -1.34
CA PRO A 72 -9.18 2.46 -1.92
C PRO A 72 -10.64 2.13 -2.25
N VAL A 73 -10.91 0.89 -2.71
CA VAL A 73 -12.27 0.43 -2.99
C VAL A 73 -13.06 0.34 -1.69
N ALA A 74 -12.51 -0.27 -0.64
CA ALA A 74 -13.18 -0.36 0.65
C ALA A 74 -13.41 1.03 1.30
N GLU A 75 -12.52 2.01 1.10
CA GLU A 75 -12.68 3.38 1.59
C GLU A 75 -13.85 4.12 0.91
N THR A 76 -14.18 3.80 -0.35
CA THR A 76 -15.37 4.40 -0.98
C THR A 76 -16.66 4.10 -0.20
N PHE A 77 -16.70 3.00 0.55
CA PHE A 77 -17.83 2.65 1.40
C PHE A 77 -17.90 3.42 2.72
N THR A 78 -16.82 4.11 3.13
CA THR A 78 -16.80 4.93 4.36
C THR A 78 -16.90 6.43 4.09
N PHE A 79 -16.65 6.86 2.84
CA PHE A 79 -16.71 8.26 2.45
C PHE A 79 -18.17 8.78 2.46
N ARG A 80 -18.35 10.02 2.91
CA ARG A 80 -19.60 10.78 2.81
C ARG A 80 -19.38 11.92 1.83
N ASP A 81 -20.26 12.05 0.84
CA ASP A 81 -20.23 13.17 -0.10
C ASP A 81 -20.58 14.51 0.56
N GLU A 82 -20.53 15.60 -0.22
CA GLU A 82 -20.86 16.96 0.25
C GLU A 82 -22.31 17.09 0.76
N GLN A 83 -23.19 16.16 0.37
CA GLN A 83 -24.58 16.09 0.79
C GLN A 83 -24.77 15.17 2.02
N GLY A 84 -23.68 14.58 2.52
CA GLY A 84 -23.66 13.72 3.70
C GLY A 84 -24.11 12.28 3.42
N VAL A 85 -24.24 11.86 2.16
CA VAL A 85 -24.66 10.51 1.76
C VAL A 85 -23.42 9.61 1.59
N SER A 86 -23.50 8.37 2.07
CA SER A 86 -22.46 7.35 1.89
C SER A 86 -23.02 6.08 1.24
N LEU A 87 -22.17 5.32 0.55
CA LEU A 87 -22.53 3.96 0.12
C LEU A 87 -22.91 3.06 1.29
N SER A 88 -22.34 3.28 2.47
CA SER A 88 -22.72 2.51 3.66
C SER A 88 -24.22 2.61 3.99
N ASP A 89 -24.89 3.66 3.51
CA ASP A 89 -26.32 3.89 3.74
C ASP A 89 -27.20 3.02 2.81
N VAL A 90 -26.64 2.49 1.71
CA VAL A 90 -27.36 1.69 0.69
C VAL A 90 -26.83 0.28 0.49
N ALA A 91 -25.54 0.03 0.78
CA ALA A 91 -24.87 -1.25 0.57
C ALA A 91 -23.86 -1.51 1.70
N ARG A 92 -23.63 -2.80 1.99
CA ARG A 92 -22.63 -3.25 2.96
C ARG A 92 -21.53 -4.00 2.25
N LEU A 93 -20.28 -3.61 2.47
CA LEU A 93 -19.12 -4.39 2.05
C LEU A 93 -19.05 -5.67 2.90
N ASP A 94 -19.09 -6.84 2.25
CA ASP A 94 -19.28 -8.13 2.92
C ASP A 94 -18.00 -8.95 3.03
N THR A 95 -17.23 -9.05 1.94
CA THR A 95 -16.01 -9.87 1.85
C THR A 95 -15.07 -9.27 0.80
N LEU A 96 -13.79 -9.08 1.14
CA LEU A 96 -12.73 -8.84 0.16
C LEU A 96 -12.06 -10.15 -0.24
N VAL A 97 -11.97 -10.41 -1.54
CA VAL A 97 -11.44 -11.67 -2.07
C VAL A 97 -10.26 -11.40 -3.00
N THR A 98 -9.15 -12.08 -2.75
CA THR A 98 -7.96 -12.03 -3.61
C THR A 98 -7.70 -13.40 -4.20
N VAL A 99 -7.54 -13.46 -5.52
CA VAL A 99 -7.20 -14.69 -6.24
C VAL A 99 -5.69 -14.70 -6.49
N VAL A 100 -5.02 -15.72 -5.94
CA VAL A 100 -3.58 -15.95 -6.08
C VAL A 100 -3.34 -17.07 -7.08
N ASP A 101 -2.54 -16.80 -8.11
CA ASP A 101 -2.02 -17.81 -9.02
C ASP A 101 -0.90 -18.60 -8.35
N ALA A 102 -1.15 -19.86 -8.00
CA ALA A 102 -0.19 -20.66 -7.26
C ALA A 102 1.09 -20.99 -8.02
N VAL A 103 1.08 -20.89 -9.36
CA VAL A 103 2.25 -21.17 -10.21
C VAL A 103 3.19 -19.97 -10.26
N ASN A 104 2.63 -18.78 -10.44
CA ASN A 104 3.40 -17.58 -10.76
C ASN A 104 3.71 -16.70 -9.55
N PHE A 105 2.88 -16.74 -8.50
CA PHE A 105 2.95 -15.80 -7.38
C PHE A 105 4.32 -15.70 -6.70
N ALA A 106 5.00 -16.84 -6.47
CA ALA A 106 6.34 -16.82 -5.87
C ALA A 106 7.37 -16.15 -6.80
N GLY A 107 7.28 -16.41 -8.11
CA GLY A 107 8.14 -15.77 -9.10
C GLY A 107 7.86 -14.28 -9.22
N ASP A 108 6.59 -13.88 -9.19
CA ASP A 108 6.18 -12.47 -9.27
C ASP A 108 6.58 -11.67 -8.00
N LEU A 109 6.63 -12.32 -6.84
CA LEU A 109 7.14 -11.71 -5.59
C LEU A 109 8.66 -11.54 -5.59
N ASP A 110 9.40 -12.49 -6.16
CA ASP A 110 10.87 -12.43 -6.22
C ASP A 110 11.37 -11.47 -7.33
N GLN A 111 10.51 -11.14 -8.29
CA GLN A 111 10.84 -10.26 -9.42
C GLN A 111 10.66 -8.78 -9.07
N ALA A 112 11.67 -7.98 -9.45
CA ALA A 112 11.68 -6.53 -9.28
C ALA A 112 10.94 -5.77 -10.39
N ASP A 113 10.04 -6.44 -11.11
CA ASP A 113 9.39 -5.88 -12.29
C ASP A 113 8.49 -4.70 -11.89
N SER A 114 8.65 -3.57 -12.58
CA SER A 114 7.73 -2.45 -12.46
C SER A 114 6.40 -2.78 -13.13
N LEU A 115 5.28 -2.24 -12.62
CA LEU A 115 4.00 -2.35 -13.31
C LEU A 115 4.08 -1.76 -14.73
N GLN A 116 4.88 -0.71 -14.91
CA GLN A 116 5.16 -0.08 -16.21
C GLN A 116 5.77 -1.06 -17.23
N SER A 117 6.75 -1.87 -16.81
CA SER A 117 7.40 -2.85 -17.68
C SER A 117 6.46 -3.97 -18.14
N ARG A 118 5.36 -4.22 -17.41
CA ARG A 118 4.34 -5.19 -17.79
C ARG A 118 3.14 -4.57 -18.53
N GLY A 119 3.12 -3.25 -18.70
CA GLY A 119 1.96 -2.54 -19.29
C GLY A 119 0.76 -2.44 -18.35
N GLU A 120 0.96 -2.68 -17.06
CA GLU A 120 -0.06 -2.79 -16.01
C GLU A 120 -0.03 -1.57 -15.05
N SER A 121 0.55 -0.46 -15.47
CA SER A 121 0.65 0.76 -14.65
C SER A 121 -0.60 1.64 -14.76
N LEU A 122 -0.99 2.30 -13.66
CA LEU A 122 -2.08 3.29 -13.63
C LEU A 122 -1.74 4.63 -14.32
N GLY A 123 -0.54 4.77 -14.88
CA GLY A 123 -0.05 5.96 -15.57
C GLY A 123 1.48 6.06 -15.52
N GLU A 124 2.06 7.10 -16.13
CA GLU A 124 3.52 7.31 -16.14
C GLU A 124 4.10 7.58 -14.74
N GLU A 125 3.28 8.06 -13.80
CA GLU A 125 3.67 8.31 -12.41
C GLU A 125 3.58 7.06 -11.52
N ASP A 126 2.99 5.97 -12.00
CA ASP A 126 2.84 4.74 -11.22
C ASP A 126 4.15 3.96 -11.19
N GLN A 127 4.97 4.25 -10.17
CA GLN A 127 6.29 3.64 -10.02
C GLN A 127 6.27 2.28 -9.31
N ARG A 128 5.11 1.74 -8.90
CA ARG A 128 5.02 0.50 -8.08
C ARG A 128 5.58 -0.73 -8.80
N THR A 129 5.99 -1.74 -8.03
CA THR A 129 6.31 -3.07 -8.58
C THR A 129 5.10 -3.99 -8.56
N VAL A 130 5.17 -5.05 -9.35
CA VAL A 130 4.21 -6.17 -9.30
C VAL A 130 4.18 -6.76 -7.88
N ALA A 131 5.34 -6.97 -7.27
CA ALA A 131 5.44 -7.53 -5.92
C ALA A 131 4.74 -6.66 -4.86
N ASP A 132 4.90 -5.34 -4.91
CA ASP A 132 4.24 -4.40 -3.98
C ASP A 132 2.72 -4.55 -4.06
N LEU A 133 2.17 -4.53 -5.29
CA LEU A 133 0.74 -4.65 -5.54
C LEU A 133 0.17 -6.00 -5.05
N LEU A 134 0.86 -7.10 -5.35
CA LEU A 134 0.43 -8.45 -4.96
C LEU A 134 0.40 -8.62 -3.43
N ILE A 135 1.38 -8.05 -2.73
CA ILE A 135 1.41 -8.08 -1.26
C ILE A 135 0.23 -7.30 -0.69
N ASP A 136 -0.02 -6.08 -1.19
CA ASP A 136 -1.12 -5.24 -0.71
C ASP A 136 -2.47 -5.93 -0.97
N GLN A 137 -2.67 -6.57 -2.13
CA GLN A 137 -3.87 -7.35 -2.42
C GLN A 137 -4.06 -8.54 -1.47
N VAL A 138 -2.98 -9.22 -1.07
CA VAL A 138 -3.04 -10.34 -0.13
C VAL A 138 -3.28 -9.86 1.31
N GLU A 139 -2.65 -8.76 1.72
CA GLU A 139 -2.72 -8.21 3.09
C GLU A 139 -4.16 -7.88 3.52
N PHE A 140 -4.99 -7.40 2.60
CA PHE A 140 -6.35 -6.94 2.91
C PHE A 140 -7.47 -7.92 2.60
N ALA A 141 -7.14 -9.08 2.04
CA ALA A 141 -8.13 -10.10 1.72
C ALA A 141 -8.78 -10.67 3.00
N ASP A 142 -10.11 -10.82 3.00
CA ASP A 142 -10.79 -11.69 3.96
C ASP A 142 -10.68 -13.16 3.54
N VAL A 143 -10.61 -13.39 2.22
CA VAL A 143 -10.53 -14.70 1.60
C VAL A 143 -9.46 -14.68 0.50
N ILE A 144 -8.49 -15.59 0.59
CA ILE A 144 -7.45 -15.77 -0.42
C ILE A 144 -7.72 -17.07 -1.16
N ILE A 145 -8.05 -16.99 -2.43
CA ILE A 145 -8.24 -18.15 -3.30
C ILE A 145 -6.89 -18.50 -3.92
N VAL A 146 -6.29 -19.61 -3.51
CA VAL A 146 -5.07 -20.14 -4.12
C VAL A 146 -5.50 -21.04 -5.28
N ASN A 147 -5.48 -20.49 -6.49
CA ASN A 147 -5.91 -21.16 -7.71
C ASN A 147 -4.74 -21.90 -8.38
N LYS A 148 -5.06 -22.85 -9.27
CA LYS A 148 -4.08 -23.68 -10.02
C LYS A 148 -3.24 -24.60 -9.12
N ILE A 149 -3.80 -25.07 -8.00
CA ILE A 149 -3.09 -25.99 -7.09
C ILE A 149 -2.75 -27.34 -7.73
N ASP A 150 -3.41 -27.70 -8.84
CA ASP A 150 -3.14 -28.91 -9.63
C ASP A 150 -1.82 -28.84 -10.41
N LEU A 151 -1.26 -27.65 -10.57
CA LEU A 151 -0.01 -27.41 -11.32
C LEU A 151 1.23 -27.33 -10.42
N ILE A 152 1.06 -27.41 -9.10
CA ILE A 152 2.15 -27.33 -8.12
C ILE A 152 2.21 -28.56 -7.22
N SER A 153 3.40 -28.87 -6.73
CA SER A 153 3.61 -29.96 -5.78
C SER A 153 3.05 -29.62 -4.40
N GLN A 154 2.85 -30.66 -3.57
CA GLN A 154 2.45 -30.48 -2.17
C GLN A 154 3.43 -29.57 -1.40
N ALA A 155 4.73 -29.72 -1.63
CA ALA A 155 5.75 -28.92 -0.96
C ALA A 155 5.68 -27.44 -1.35
N GLU A 156 5.47 -27.14 -2.64
CA GLU A 156 5.26 -25.76 -3.12
C GLU A 156 3.98 -25.16 -2.55
N ARG A 157 2.90 -25.94 -2.49
CA ARG A 157 1.63 -25.50 -1.91
C ARG A 157 1.77 -25.17 -0.43
N GLU A 158 2.48 -25.99 0.33
CA GLU A 158 2.75 -25.75 1.75
C GLU A 158 3.59 -24.48 1.94
N ARG A 159 4.62 -24.27 1.11
CA ARG A 159 5.43 -23.03 1.14
C ARG A 159 4.61 -21.78 0.80
N LEU A 160 3.82 -21.84 -0.27
CA LEU A 160 2.96 -20.72 -0.69
C LEU A 160 1.92 -20.41 0.38
N THR A 161 1.24 -21.43 0.91
CA THR A 161 0.27 -21.25 2.00
C THR A 161 0.93 -20.64 3.23
N HIS A 162 2.17 -21.05 3.54
CA HIS A 162 2.94 -20.46 4.63
C HIS A 162 3.27 -18.98 4.37
N ALA A 163 3.74 -18.64 3.18
CA ALA A 163 4.04 -17.27 2.79
C ALA A 163 2.78 -16.37 2.85
N LEU A 164 1.66 -16.84 2.28
CA LEU A 164 0.38 -16.12 2.35
C LEU A 164 -0.09 -15.92 3.80
N ARG A 165 0.07 -16.93 4.66
CA ARG A 165 -0.22 -16.80 6.10
C ARG A 165 0.73 -15.85 6.84
N GLN A 166 1.94 -15.64 6.33
CA GLN A 166 2.86 -14.66 6.90
C GLN A 166 2.43 -13.23 6.57
N VAL A 167 1.88 -13.01 5.37
CA VAL A 167 1.35 -11.72 4.93
C VAL A 167 -0.01 -11.43 5.58
N ASN A 168 -0.94 -12.38 5.49
CA ASN A 168 -2.30 -12.24 6.02
C ASN A 168 -2.70 -13.45 6.86
N ARG A 169 -2.73 -13.23 8.18
CA ARG A 169 -2.99 -14.29 9.17
C ARG A 169 -4.46 -14.63 9.30
N ASP A 170 -5.31 -13.63 9.12
CA ASP A 170 -6.74 -13.70 9.42
C ASP A 170 -7.56 -14.18 8.22
N ALA A 171 -7.03 -14.05 7.00
CA ALA A 171 -7.68 -14.51 5.80
C ALA A 171 -8.01 -16.01 5.82
N GLU A 172 -9.17 -16.35 5.26
CA GLU A 172 -9.48 -17.72 4.90
C GLU A 172 -8.74 -18.10 3.61
N ILE A 173 -7.85 -19.09 3.67
CA ILE A 173 -7.16 -19.57 2.47
C ILE A 173 -7.95 -20.73 1.86
N VAL A 174 -8.35 -20.57 0.60
CA VAL A 174 -9.19 -21.48 -0.18
C VAL A 174 -8.38 -22.07 -1.33
N PRO A 175 -8.02 -23.35 -1.29
CA PRO A 175 -7.41 -24.00 -2.45
C PRO A 175 -8.45 -24.21 -3.56
N ALA A 176 -8.08 -23.93 -4.81
CA ALA A 176 -8.96 -24.07 -5.98
C ALA A 176 -8.21 -24.57 -7.22
N CYS A 177 -8.93 -25.30 -8.07
CA CYS A 177 -8.52 -25.63 -9.44
C CYS A 177 -9.51 -24.96 -10.38
N PHE A 178 -9.04 -24.36 -11.47
CA PHE A 178 -9.90 -23.68 -12.47
C PHE A 178 -10.88 -22.67 -11.85
N GLY A 179 -10.45 -21.96 -10.79
CA GLY A 179 -11.29 -20.99 -10.09
C GLY A 179 -12.50 -21.59 -9.38
N GLN A 180 -12.62 -22.91 -9.28
CA GLN A 180 -13.77 -23.56 -8.67
C GLN A 180 -13.72 -23.46 -7.15
N VAL A 181 -14.64 -22.65 -6.62
CA VAL A 181 -14.79 -22.34 -5.20
C VAL A 181 -16.26 -22.31 -4.84
N SER A 182 -16.57 -22.69 -3.60
CA SER A 182 -17.93 -22.66 -3.09
C SER A 182 -18.35 -21.22 -2.82
N LEU A 183 -19.46 -20.76 -3.43
CA LEU A 183 -19.90 -19.35 -3.34
C LEU A 183 -20.17 -18.91 -1.90
N ASP A 184 -20.61 -19.80 -1.02
CA ASP A 184 -20.81 -19.54 0.42
C ASP A 184 -19.53 -19.16 1.17
N ARG A 185 -18.35 -19.37 0.56
CA ARG A 185 -17.06 -18.92 1.10
C ARG A 185 -16.68 -17.51 0.69
N ILE A 186 -17.41 -16.90 -0.25
CA ILE A 186 -17.07 -15.60 -0.87
C ILE A 186 -18.23 -14.61 -0.75
N ILE A 187 -19.46 -15.10 -0.83
CA ILE A 187 -20.69 -14.30 -0.86
C ILE A 187 -21.45 -14.48 0.45
N GLY A 188 -21.81 -13.36 1.07
CA GLY A 188 -22.64 -13.35 2.28
C GLY A 188 -21.93 -13.92 3.51
N THR A 189 -20.60 -13.83 3.54
CA THR A 189 -19.79 -14.35 4.65
C THR A 189 -19.77 -13.40 5.83
N GLY A 190 -19.98 -12.09 5.59
CA GLY A 190 -19.87 -11.03 6.58
C GLY A 190 -18.49 -10.96 7.25
N ARG A 191 -17.45 -11.41 6.55
CA ARG A 191 -16.07 -11.46 7.08
C ARG A 191 -15.45 -10.06 7.17
N PHE A 192 -15.78 -9.19 6.21
CA PHE A 192 -15.23 -7.86 6.16
C PHE A 192 -15.66 -7.05 7.39
N SER A 193 -14.70 -6.38 8.00
CA SER A 193 -14.93 -5.53 9.16
C SER A 193 -14.10 -4.26 9.05
N PHE A 194 -14.77 -3.12 8.94
CA PHE A 194 -14.12 -1.81 8.95
C PHE A 194 -13.28 -1.59 10.22
N GLU A 195 -13.72 -2.11 11.37
CA GLU A 195 -12.94 -2.01 12.62
C GLU A 195 -11.65 -2.84 12.59
N LYS A 196 -11.65 -3.99 11.90
CA LYS A 196 -10.44 -4.81 11.71
C LYS A 196 -9.54 -4.25 10.63
N ALA A 197 -10.14 -3.86 9.49
CA ALA A 197 -9.45 -3.16 8.42
C ALA A 197 -8.74 -1.94 8.99
N ALA A 198 -9.43 -1.12 9.81
CA ALA A 198 -8.84 0.04 10.48
C ALA A 198 -7.79 -0.23 11.54
N LYS A 199 -7.56 -1.49 11.91
CA LYS A 199 -6.44 -1.93 12.76
C LYS A 199 -5.34 -2.62 11.95
N ALA A 200 -5.58 -2.93 10.68
CA ALA A 200 -4.57 -3.49 9.79
C ALA A 200 -3.52 -2.40 9.46
N PRO A 201 -2.22 -2.77 9.40
CA PRO A 201 -1.13 -1.82 9.26
C PRO A 201 -1.25 -0.86 8.08
N GLY A 202 -1.79 -1.30 6.94
CA GLY A 202 -1.94 -0.41 5.78
C GLY A 202 -3.17 0.51 5.81
N TRP A 203 -4.29 0.16 6.48
CA TRP A 203 -5.41 1.11 6.68
C TRP A 203 -5.07 2.19 7.71
N LEU A 204 -4.33 1.84 8.77
CA LEU A 204 -3.79 2.79 9.76
C LEU A 204 -2.82 3.80 9.12
N ARG A 205 -2.10 3.38 8.08
CA ARG A 205 -1.19 4.21 7.27
C ARG A 205 -1.93 5.25 6.44
N GLU A 206 -3.08 4.89 5.88
CA GLU A 206 -3.88 5.78 5.06
C GLU A 206 -4.77 6.70 5.92
N MET A 207 -5.24 6.21 7.08
CA MET A 207 -6.15 6.96 7.96
C MET A 207 -5.49 7.84 9.02
N ARG A 208 -4.25 7.58 9.49
CA ARG A 208 -3.79 8.21 10.75
C ARG A 208 -2.35 8.65 10.86
N GLY A 209 -1.41 8.23 10.02
CA GLY A 209 -0.03 8.67 10.17
C GLY A 209 0.67 8.32 11.50
N GLU A 210 0.07 7.66 12.49
CA GLU A 210 0.74 7.30 13.76
C GLU A 210 0.05 6.17 14.56
N HIS A 211 0.84 5.47 15.37
CA HIS A 211 0.76 4.01 15.59
C HIS A 211 0.62 3.61 17.07
N THR A 212 0.01 2.44 17.33
CA THR A 212 0.58 1.31 18.12
C THR A 212 -0.37 0.10 18.07
N PRO A 213 0.11 -1.13 17.75
CA PRO A 213 -0.07 -2.23 18.73
C PRO A 213 0.93 -3.42 18.68
N GLU A 214 0.69 -4.30 19.66
CA GLU A 214 1.35 -5.48 20.22
C GLU A 214 1.66 -6.67 19.29
N THR A 215 2.92 -7.15 19.27
CA THR A 215 3.28 -8.50 18.77
C THR A 215 4.56 -9.07 19.41
N GLU A 216 4.44 -9.91 20.45
CA GLU A 216 5.56 -10.72 21.00
C GLU A 216 5.47 -12.23 20.70
N ALA A 217 4.45 -12.70 19.99
CA ALA A 217 4.20 -14.15 19.86
C ALA A 217 4.87 -14.87 18.66
N TYR A 218 5.51 -14.16 17.71
CA TYR A 218 5.96 -14.78 16.43
C TYR A 218 7.34 -14.33 15.93
N GLY A 219 8.12 -13.60 16.72
CA GLY A 219 9.44 -13.10 16.31
C GLY A 219 9.42 -12.04 15.20
N ILE A 220 8.25 -11.69 14.66
CA ILE A 220 8.02 -10.49 13.87
C ILE A 220 7.96 -9.32 14.83
N THR A 221 8.92 -8.42 14.67
CA THR A 221 8.98 -7.17 15.43
C THR A 221 8.83 -6.01 14.47
N SER A 222 8.12 -4.98 14.90
CA SER A 222 8.18 -3.69 14.26
C SER A 222 8.85 -2.70 15.20
N PHE A 223 9.67 -1.81 14.65
CA PHE A 223 10.17 -0.68 15.40
C PHE A 223 10.27 0.53 14.48
N VAL A 224 10.18 1.72 15.07
CA VAL A 224 10.31 2.98 14.35
C VAL A 224 11.65 3.60 14.70
N TYR A 225 12.50 3.80 13.69
CA TYR A 225 13.69 4.61 13.82
C TYR A 225 13.29 6.09 13.74
N ARG A 226 13.66 6.85 14.77
CA ARG A 226 13.43 8.30 14.83
C ARG A 226 14.72 9.03 15.16
N ALA A 227 15.04 10.05 14.38
CA ALA A 227 16.15 10.96 14.66
C ALA A 227 15.81 12.36 14.14
N ARG A 228 16.32 13.41 14.79
CA ARG A 228 16.11 14.82 14.38
C ARG A 228 17.40 15.47 13.87
N ARG A 229 18.30 14.67 13.31
CA ARG A 229 19.48 15.13 12.57
C ARG A 229 19.39 14.66 11.13
N PRO A 230 19.88 15.45 10.16
CA PRO A 230 19.88 15.02 8.77
C PRO A 230 20.93 13.94 8.56
N PHE A 231 20.70 13.07 7.57
CA PHE A 231 21.70 12.14 7.10
C PHE A 231 22.74 12.83 6.22
N HIS A 232 24.00 12.45 6.38
CA HIS A 232 25.07 12.75 5.44
C HIS A 232 24.82 11.96 4.13
N PRO A 233 24.72 12.62 2.96
CA PRO A 233 24.28 11.96 1.73
C PRO A 233 25.14 10.78 1.31
N LEU A 234 26.46 10.94 1.33
CA LEU A 234 27.39 9.86 1.00
C LEU A 234 27.31 8.65 1.95
N ARG A 235 27.29 8.88 3.27
CA ARG A 235 27.20 7.79 4.27
C ARG A 235 25.87 7.06 4.14
N PHE A 236 24.79 7.81 3.96
CA PHE A 236 23.47 7.25 3.75
C PHE A 236 23.42 6.38 2.49
N HIS A 237 23.88 6.88 1.34
CA HIS A 237 23.93 6.10 0.10
C HIS A 237 24.73 4.79 0.25
N GLN A 238 25.85 4.82 0.98
CA GLN A 238 26.62 3.61 1.27
C GLN A 238 25.85 2.62 2.16
N ALA A 239 25.10 3.11 3.14
CA ALA A 239 24.26 2.27 3.99
C ALA A 239 23.12 1.60 3.21
N LEU A 240 22.58 2.23 2.16
CA LEU A 240 21.56 1.62 1.30
C LEU A 240 22.05 0.38 0.54
N GLN A 241 23.36 0.24 0.38
CA GLN A 241 23.98 -0.88 -0.33
C GLN A 241 24.30 -2.07 0.58
N GLN A 242 24.01 -1.96 1.88
CA GLN A 242 24.28 -3.00 2.87
C GLN A 242 23.00 -3.75 3.23
N ASP A 243 23.13 -5.05 3.47
CA ASP A 243 22.03 -5.86 3.98
C ASP A 243 21.77 -5.57 5.47
N TRP A 244 20.50 -5.61 5.86
CA TRP A 244 20.09 -5.48 7.26
C TRP A 244 20.22 -6.81 8.01
N GLU A 245 20.58 -6.76 9.29
CA GLU A 245 20.57 -7.97 10.14
C GLU A 245 19.14 -8.44 10.41
N GLY A 246 18.85 -9.68 10.03
CA GLY A 246 17.54 -10.32 10.17
C GLY A 246 16.81 -10.42 8.84
N ASN A 247 15.56 -10.89 8.87
CA ASN A 247 14.73 -10.94 7.68
C ASN A 247 13.82 -9.70 7.65
N LEU A 248 14.30 -8.63 7.00
CA LEU A 248 13.49 -7.44 6.77
C LEU A 248 12.42 -7.75 5.74
N LEU A 249 11.16 -7.72 6.17
CA LEU A 249 10.03 -7.88 5.29
C LEU A 249 9.72 -6.56 4.59
N ARG A 250 9.71 -5.47 5.36
CA ARG A 250 9.37 -4.13 4.87
C ARG A 250 9.99 -3.04 5.72
N SER A 251 10.34 -1.91 5.10
CA SER A 251 10.47 -0.64 5.80
C SER A 251 9.93 0.52 4.96
N LYS A 252 9.24 1.48 5.58
CA LYS A 252 8.73 2.68 4.87
C LYS A 252 8.64 3.86 5.81
N GLY A 253 8.81 5.06 5.28
CA GLY A 253 8.76 6.27 6.08
C GLY A 253 9.36 7.45 5.34
N TYR A 254 9.80 8.43 6.11
CA TYR A 254 10.43 9.64 5.59
C TYR A 254 11.82 9.80 6.16
N PHE A 255 12.69 10.43 5.38
CA PHE A 255 14.01 10.80 5.83
C PHE A 255 14.38 12.24 5.46
N TRP A 256 15.26 12.81 6.26
CA TRP A 256 15.84 14.13 6.11
C TRP A 256 17.29 14.03 5.67
N LEU A 257 17.61 14.59 4.50
CA LEU A 257 18.92 14.56 3.89
C LEU A 257 19.59 15.94 3.97
N ALA A 258 20.87 15.99 4.35
CA ALA A 258 21.56 17.25 4.57
C ALA A 258 21.68 18.11 3.29
N SER A 259 22.03 17.50 2.15
CA SER A 259 22.17 18.18 0.86
C SER A 259 20.85 18.75 0.33
N ARG A 260 19.71 18.20 0.76
CA ARG A 260 18.36 18.56 0.30
C ARG A 260 17.47 18.91 1.49
N HIS A 261 18.00 19.75 2.39
CA HIS A 261 17.45 19.90 3.74
C HIS A 261 16.01 20.42 3.82
N ASP A 262 15.49 21.04 2.77
CA ASP A 262 14.12 21.57 2.71
C ASP A 262 13.10 20.54 2.21
N ILE A 263 13.57 19.44 1.61
CA ILE A 263 12.75 18.40 1.00
C ILE A 263 12.75 17.17 1.91
N ALA A 264 11.56 16.62 2.16
CA ALA A 264 11.41 15.31 2.78
C ALA A 264 11.67 14.22 1.73
N GLY A 265 12.52 13.25 2.05
CA GLY A 265 12.71 12.05 1.24
C GLY A 265 11.69 10.98 1.63
N THR A 266 11.10 10.28 0.67
CA THR A 266 10.36 9.02 0.91
C THR A 266 11.34 7.87 0.99
N TRP A 267 11.09 6.95 1.92
CA TRP A 267 11.76 5.65 2.01
C TRP A 267 10.71 4.56 1.80
N SER A 268 11.00 3.58 0.92
CA SER A 268 10.23 2.35 0.82
C SER A 268 11.15 1.18 0.46
N GLN A 269 11.14 0.13 1.26
CA GLN A 269 11.87 -1.10 1.02
C GLN A 269 10.94 -2.28 1.28
N ALA A 270 10.92 -3.22 0.35
CA ALA A 270 10.28 -4.52 0.46
C ALA A 270 11.30 -5.58 0.02
N GLY A 271 11.55 -6.56 0.89
CA GLY A 271 12.67 -7.49 0.70
C GLY A 271 14.02 -6.78 0.51
N GLY A 272 14.77 -7.15 -0.53
CA GLY A 272 16.13 -6.65 -0.80
C GLY A 272 16.21 -5.32 -1.57
N ILE A 273 15.08 -4.71 -1.94
CA ILE A 273 15.07 -3.52 -2.84
C ILE A 273 14.69 -2.27 -2.05
N VAL A 274 15.55 -1.26 -2.07
CA VAL A 274 15.30 0.05 -1.46
C VAL A 274 14.94 1.07 -2.54
N ARG A 275 13.87 1.83 -2.33
CA ARG A 275 13.43 2.96 -3.14
C ARG A 275 13.34 4.22 -2.31
N HIS A 276 13.73 5.33 -2.91
CA HIS A 276 13.61 6.65 -2.31
C HIS A 276 13.35 7.73 -3.36
N GLY A 277 12.59 8.75 -2.99
CA GLY A 277 12.24 9.88 -3.86
C GLY A 277 11.83 11.11 -3.06
N PRO A 278 11.40 12.20 -3.71
CA PRO A 278 10.82 13.34 -3.01
C PRO A 278 9.45 13.01 -2.42
N ALA A 279 9.20 13.44 -1.19
CA ALA A 279 7.91 13.38 -0.51
C ALA A 279 7.18 14.74 -0.45
N GLY A 280 7.81 15.79 -0.96
CA GLY A 280 7.39 17.18 -0.78
C GLY A 280 8.31 17.97 0.15
N TYR A 281 7.97 19.23 0.40
CA TYR A 281 8.72 20.10 1.31
C TYR A 281 8.33 19.84 2.76
N TRP A 282 9.30 19.97 3.66
CA TRP A 282 9.00 20.07 5.10
C TRP A 282 8.19 21.32 5.38
N TRP A 283 7.23 21.28 6.30
CA TRP A 283 6.42 22.44 6.62
C TRP A 283 7.25 23.60 7.15
N SER A 284 8.36 23.33 7.83
CA SER A 284 9.32 24.35 8.26
C SER A 284 10.05 25.05 7.11
N ALA A 285 10.07 24.46 5.90
CA ALA A 285 10.61 25.06 4.69
C ALA A 285 9.54 25.79 3.83
N VAL A 286 8.25 25.55 4.08
CA VAL A 286 7.14 26.15 3.31
C VAL A 286 6.79 27.54 3.87
N PRO A 287 6.74 28.60 3.03
CA PRO A 287 6.33 29.93 3.45
C PRO A 287 4.95 29.90 4.12
N ARG A 288 4.77 30.68 5.19
CA ARG A 288 3.56 30.57 6.01
C ARG A 288 2.26 30.98 5.28
N ALA A 289 2.37 31.70 4.17
CA ALA A 289 1.24 32.03 3.30
C ALA A 289 0.68 30.80 2.56
N ASP A 290 1.50 29.78 2.34
CA ASP A 290 1.15 28.57 1.58
C ASP A 290 0.74 27.40 2.49
N TRP A 291 0.59 27.66 3.79
CA TRP A 291 0.11 26.66 4.73
C TRP A 291 -1.41 26.43 4.60
N PRO A 292 -1.92 25.27 5.03
CA PRO A 292 -3.35 25.01 5.13
C PRO A 292 -4.05 26.07 5.99
N GLN A 293 -5.28 26.43 5.65
CA GLN A 293 -6.07 27.41 6.41
C GLN A 293 -6.81 26.80 7.60
N ASP A 294 -6.93 25.47 7.63
CA ASP A 294 -7.61 24.74 8.70
C ASP A 294 -6.78 24.73 9.99
N GLU A 295 -7.36 25.26 11.07
CA GLU A 295 -6.69 25.39 12.38
C GLU A 295 -6.31 24.04 12.99
N SER A 296 -7.09 22.98 12.76
CA SER A 296 -6.79 21.65 13.28
C SER A 296 -5.59 21.02 12.56
N VAL A 297 -5.50 21.23 11.24
CA VAL A 297 -4.35 20.77 10.44
C VAL A 297 -3.10 21.54 10.84
N ILE A 298 -3.21 22.85 11.03
CA ILE A 298 -2.09 23.68 11.54
C ILE A 298 -1.60 23.17 12.89
N ALA A 299 -2.52 22.88 13.83
CA ALA A 299 -2.16 22.40 15.16
C ALA A 299 -1.41 21.06 15.12
N ASN A 300 -1.83 20.14 14.25
CA ASN A 300 -1.16 18.85 14.03
C ASN A 300 0.24 19.03 13.42
N ILE A 301 0.40 19.95 12.46
CA ILE A 301 1.74 20.24 11.92
C ILE A 301 2.63 20.82 13.03
N GLN A 302 2.10 21.75 13.82
CA GLN A 302 2.86 22.39 14.90
C GLN A 302 3.22 21.44 16.04
N SER A 303 2.44 20.39 16.31
CA SER A 303 2.81 19.41 17.34
C SER A 303 4.07 18.64 17.00
N GLU A 304 4.39 18.50 15.71
CA GLU A 304 5.61 17.85 15.22
C GLU A 304 6.84 18.75 15.22
N PHE A 305 6.67 20.06 15.41
CA PHE A 305 7.78 21.02 15.39
C PHE A 305 8.63 20.91 16.65
N SER A 306 9.95 20.73 16.48
CA SER A 306 10.89 20.78 17.59
C SER A 306 12.29 21.18 17.12
N GLY A 307 13.02 21.90 17.98
CA GLY A 307 14.35 22.40 17.68
C GLY A 307 14.36 23.45 16.56
N ASP A 308 15.56 23.71 16.01
CA ASP A 308 15.79 24.82 15.07
C ASP A 308 15.21 24.56 13.67
N TYR A 309 14.84 23.31 13.36
CA TYR A 309 14.42 22.88 12.02
C TYR A 309 12.97 22.37 11.95
N GLY A 310 12.16 22.63 12.98
CA GLY A 310 10.72 22.35 12.96
C GLY A 310 10.38 20.86 12.86
N ASP A 311 9.63 20.48 11.82
CA ASP A 311 9.11 19.13 11.58
C ASP A 311 10.10 18.15 10.94
N ARG A 312 11.31 18.62 10.58
CA ARG A 312 12.33 17.82 9.89
C ARG A 312 12.84 16.69 10.77
N ARG A 313 12.72 15.46 10.27
CA ARG A 313 13.11 14.25 11.02
C ARG A 313 13.30 13.03 10.12
N GLN A 314 13.95 12.03 10.70
CA GLN A 314 13.86 10.64 10.27
C GLN A 314 12.68 10.02 10.98
N GLU A 315 11.83 9.34 10.23
CA GLU A 315 10.76 8.52 10.78
C GLU A 315 10.51 7.35 9.85
N ILE A 316 11.16 6.23 10.14
CA ILE A 316 11.16 5.03 9.29
C ILE A 316 10.72 3.85 10.12
N VAL A 317 9.62 3.20 9.73
CA VAL A 317 9.19 1.94 10.35
C VAL A 317 9.89 0.77 9.65
N PHE A 318 10.44 -0.14 10.45
CA PHE A 318 10.98 -1.42 10.01
C PHE A 318 10.10 -2.55 10.55
N ILE A 319 9.80 -3.54 9.72
CA ILE A 319 8.98 -4.70 10.04
C ILE A 319 9.70 -5.93 9.52
N GLY A 320 9.97 -6.90 10.41
CA GLY A 320 10.70 -8.09 10.01
C GLY A 320 10.85 -9.12 11.12
N GLN A 321 11.36 -10.28 10.74
CA GLN A 321 11.60 -11.40 11.66
C GLN A 321 13.03 -11.36 12.18
N TYR A 322 13.19 -11.51 13.50
CA TYR A 322 14.50 -11.52 14.18
C TYR A 322 15.35 -10.29 13.82
N LEU A 323 14.70 -9.15 13.56
CA LEU A 323 15.42 -7.90 13.37
C LEU A 323 16.24 -7.59 14.61
N ASN A 324 17.36 -6.92 14.41
CA ASN A 324 18.13 -6.32 15.48
C ASN A 324 17.93 -4.79 15.43
N PRO A 325 16.90 -4.24 16.10
CA PRO A 325 16.63 -2.81 16.08
C PRO A 325 17.84 -1.97 16.47
N GLY A 326 18.65 -2.46 17.41
CA GLY A 326 19.87 -1.77 17.83
C GLY A 326 20.94 -1.74 16.74
N ALA A 327 21.12 -2.80 15.95
CA ALA A 327 22.08 -2.79 14.85
C ALA A 327 21.63 -1.89 13.70
N ILE A 328 20.35 -1.98 13.32
CA ILE A 328 19.77 -1.14 12.26
C ILE A 328 19.82 0.34 12.67
N ALA A 329 19.42 0.66 13.91
CA ALA A 329 19.50 2.03 14.42
C ALA A 329 20.94 2.53 14.44
N ARG A 330 21.92 1.74 14.88
CA ARG A 330 23.35 2.13 14.84
C ARG A 330 23.87 2.38 13.42
N SER A 331 23.44 1.59 12.44
CA SER A 331 23.82 1.79 11.04
C SER A 331 23.27 3.11 10.49
N LEU A 332 22.00 3.42 10.78
CA LEU A 332 21.39 4.69 10.41
C LEU A 332 21.98 5.88 11.20
N ASP A 333 22.26 5.71 12.49
CA ASP A 333 22.90 6.72 13.33
C ASP A 333 24.30 7.06 12.82
N ALA A 334 25.05 6.06 12.33
CA ALA A 334 26.34 6.26 11.68
C ALA A 334 26.22 7.04 10.36
N CYS A 335 25.03 7.26 9.83
CA CYS A 335 24.77 8.13 8.69
C CYS A 335 24.39 9.56 9.08
N LEU A 336 24.04 9.84 10.34
CA LEU A 336 23.64 11.19 10.80
C LEU A 336 24.84 12.13 10.83
N LEU A 337 24.60 13.43 10.57
CA LEU A 337 25.64 14.45 10.75
C LEU A 337 26.19 14.44 12.19
N ASP A 338 27.51 14.48 12.30
CA ASP A 338 28.16 14.70 13.59
C ASP A 338 28.01 16.16 14.07
N ASP A 339 28.54 16.47 15.25
CA ASP A 339 28.40 17.81 15.83
C ASP A 339 29.11 18.90 15.02
N GLU A 340 30.25 18.58 14.41
CA GLU A 340 31.01 19.54 13.60
C GLU A 340 30.31 19.79 12.27
N GLU A 341 29.86 18.73 11.59
CA GLU A 341 29.07 18.80 10.35
C GLU A 341 27.75 19.53 10.57
N TYR A 342 27.02 19.20 11.64
CA TYR A 342 25.76 19.86 11.97
C TYR A 342 25.95 21.35 12.27
N ALA A 343 27.05 21.74 12.91
CA ALA A 343 27.35 23.15 13.19
C ALA A 343 27.65 23.99 11.93
N GLN A 344 28.01 23.37 10.80
CA GLN A 344 28.25 24.09 9.54
C GLN A 344 26.98 24.71 8.93
N GLY A 345 25.82 24.12 9.25
CA GLY A 345 24.52 24.61 8.83
C GLY A 345 24.16 24.41 7.36
N PRO A 346 22.93 24.79 6.96
CA PRO A 346 22.31 24.32 5.72
C PRO A 346 23.02 24.77 4.44
N ALA A 347 23.61 25.97 4.45
CA ALA A 347 24.37 26.48 3.30
C ALA A 347 25.60 25.62 2.98
N ALA A 348 26.26 25.06 4.00
CA ALA A 348 27.37 24.14 3.79
C ALA A 348 26.88 22.73 3.41
N TRP A 349 25.79 22.26 4.03
CA TRP A 349 25.23 20.94 3.77
C TRP A 349 24.81 20.73 2.31
N GLN A 350 24.23 21.76 1.68
CA GLN A 350 23.86 21.75 0.26
C GLN A 350 25.04 21.44 -0.68
N ALA A 351 26.27 21.75 -0.24
CA ALA A 351 27.49 21.48 -1.01
C ALA A 351 28.08 20.08 -0.75
N TYR A 352 27.46 19.26 0.11
CA TYR A 352 27.93 17.90 0.38
C TYR A 352 27.81 17.02 -0.88
N PRO A 353 28.80 16.13 -1.15
CA PRO A 353 28.70 15.17 -2.24
C PRO A 353 27.46 14.28 -2.07
N ASP A 354 26.53 14.40 -3.01
CA ASP A 354 25.26 13.69 -3.00
C ASP A 354 25.16 12.75 -4.21
N PRO A 355 25.41 11.44 -4.03
CA PRO A 355 25.32 10.45 -5.09
C PRO A 355 23.89 9.96 -5.36
N LEU A 356 22.89 10.42 -4.59
CA LEU A 356 21.50 10.00 -4.78
C LEU A 356 20.94 10.62 -6.07
N PRO A 357 20.00 9.95 -6.76
CA PRO A 357 19.32 10.50 -7.94
C PRO A 357 18.72 11.87 -7.64
N ASN A 358 18.81 12.82 -8.59
CA ASN A 358 18.21 14.15 -8.42
C ASN A 358 16.69 14.04 -8.27
N TRP A 359 16.12 14.78 -7.31
CA TRP A 359 14.67 14.80 -7.04
C TRP A 359 13.95 15.99 -7.67
N VAL A 360 14.70 16.94 -8.20
CA VAL A 360 14.18 18.14 -8.86
C VAL A 360 14.68 18.07 -10.29
N GLU A 361 13.76 17.96 -11.25
CA GLU A 361 14.10 18.20 -12.66
C GLU A 361 14.51 19.68 -12.80
N THR A 362 15.68 19.91 -13.38
CA THR A 362 16.16 21.25 -13.75
C THR A 362 15.40 21.84 -14.91
#